data_AF-A0A1I6QXD0-F1
#
_entry.id   AF-A0A1I6QXD0-F1
#
_cell.length_a   1.000
_cell.length_b   1.000
_cell.length_c   1.000
_cell.angle_alpha   90.00
_cell.angle_beta   90.00
_cell.angle_gamma   90.00
#
_symmetry.space_group_name_H-M   'P 1'
#
loop_
_entity.id
_entity.type
_entity.pdbx_description
1 polymer ?
#
loop_
_entity_poly.entity_id
_entity_poly.type
_entity_poly.pdbx_seq_one_letter_code
_entity_poly.pdbx_strand_id
1 'polypeptide(L)'
;MRIDRHLTKTLMSAALISAGLMLGACAPQYKNHGYVPLQEDLDQLTIGQDTRDTVTAMAGAPAASGLLDSSSFYYVRSRRRALGFLAPKEIEREVVAIRFSDNGVVENVERFGLERGNVIALDRRVTSSSVKDKAFIRQLLGNIGRFNPAGLGG
;
A
#
# COMPACT_ATOMS: atom_id res chain seq x y z
N MET A 1 26.61 4.67 -59.09
CA MET A 1 26.46 5.19 -57.71
C MET A 1 27.27 4.30 -56.77
N ARG A 2 28.55 4.63 -56.53
CA ARG A 2 29.40 3.90 -55.57
C ARG A 2 29.06 4.42 -54.18
N ILE A 3 28.31 3.65 -53.42
CA ILE A 3 28.02 3.99 -52.03
C ILE A 3 29.29 3.66 -51.23
N ASP A 4 29.89 4.69 -50.62
CA ASP A 4 31.11 4.54 -49.83
C ASP A 4 30.89 3.56 -48.68
N ARG A 5 31.78 2.57 -48.57
CA ARG A 5 31.74 1.52 -47.55
C ARG A 5 31.87 2.07 -46.11
N HIS A 6 32.31 3.31 -45.96
CA HIS A 6 32.34 4.03 -44.69
C HIS A 6 30.97 4.61 -44.31
N LEU A 7 30.19 5.06 -45.30
CA LEU A 7 28.85 5.60 -45.11
C LEU A 7 27.85 4.52 -44.69
N THR A 8 27.97 3.32 -45.27
CA THR A 8 27.14 2.16 -44.88
C THR A 8 27.45 1.67 -43.47
N LYS A 9 28.71 1.71 -43.04
CA LYS A 9 29.11 1.32 -41.68
C LYS A 9 28.62 2.31 -40.62
N THR A 10 28.71 3.62 -40.86
CA THR A 10 28.19 4.63 -39.92
C THR A 10 26.67 4.59 -39.80
N LEU A 11 25.96 4.36 -40.92
CA LEU A 11 24.50 4.17 -40.91
C LEU A 11 24.07 2.90 -40.16
N MET A 12 24.78 1.78 -40.33
CA MET A 12 24.49 0.55 -39.57
C MET A 12 24.75 0.73 -38.06
N SER A 13 25.86 1.38 -37.67
CA SER A 13 26.13 1.66 -36.26
C SER A 13 25.07 2.57 -35.63
N ALA A 14 24.61 3.60 -36.35
CA ALA A 14 23.54 4.48 -35.89
C ALA A 14 22.19 3.75 -35.74
N ALA A 15 21.87 2.83 -36.66
CA ALA A 15 20.67 1.99 -36.58
C ALA A 15 20.70 1.02 -35.40
N LEU A 16 21.86 0.41 -35.11
CA LEU A 16 22.05 -0.49 -33.96
C LEU A 16 21.92 0.25 -32.62
N ILE A 17 22.50 1.45 -32.52
CA ILE A 17 22.39 2.28 -31.32
C ILE A 17 20.93 2.73 -31.09
N SER A 18 20.25 3.23 -32.14
CA SER A 18 18.86 3.65 -32.03
C SER A 18 17.90 2.50 -31.69
N ALA A 19 18.11 1.30 -32.25
CA ALA A 19 17.35 0.10 -31.87
C ALA A 19 17.58 -0.30 -30.40
N GLY A 20 18.81 -0.17 -29.89
CA GLY A 20 19.15 -0.41 -28.49
C GLY A 20 18.41 0.52 -27.51
N LEU A 21 18.29 1.81 -27.84
CA LEU A 21 17.56 2.77 -27.00
C LEU A 21 16.05 2.50 -26.93
N MET A 22 15.45 1.91 -27.97
CA MET A 22 14.01 1.62 -28.00
C MET A 22 13.59 0.46 -27.09
N LEU A 23 14.52 -0.42 -26.71
CA LEU A 23 14.23 -1.58 -25.84
C LEU A 23 13.99 -1.19 -24.37
N GLY A 24 14.44 -0.01 -23.92
CA GLY A 24 14.27 0.47 -22.54
C GLY A 24 12.88 1.01 -22.21
N ALA A 25 12.02 1.23 -23.21
CA ALA A 25 10.71 1.87 -23.02
C ALA A 25 9.65 0.97 -22.35
N CYS A 26 9.88 -0.35 -22.27
CA CYS A 26 8.93 -1.33 -21.74
C CYS A 26 9.21 -1.72 -20.28
N ALA A 27 9.78 -0.83 -19.47
CA ALA A 27 10.02 -1.10 -18.05
C ALA A 27 8.71 -1.02 -17.22
N PRO A 28 8.54 -1.88 -16.20
CA PRO A 28 7.40 -1.79 -15.29
C PRO A 28 7.48 -0.51 -14.45
N GLN A 29 6.37 0.23 -14.41
CA GLN A 29 6.22 1.42 -13.57
C GLN A 29 5.47 1.07 -12.29
N TYR A 30 6.03 1.46 -11.14
CA TYR A 30 5.41 1.28 -9.84
C TYR A 30 4.85 2.60 -9.32
N LYS A 31 3.61 2.59 -8.86
CA LYS A 31 2.95 3.73 -8.21
C LYS A 31 2.47 3.32 -6.83
N ASN A 32 2.89 4.04 -5.80
CA ASN A 32 2.46 3.86 -4.42
C ASN A 32 1.45 4.95 -4.07
N HIS A 33 0.39 4.58 -3.34
CA HIS A 33 -0.63 5.50 -2.84
C HIS A 33 -0.91 5.21 -1.37
N GLY A 34 -1.18 6.27 -0.61
CA GLY A 34 -1.41 6.20 0.82
C GLY A 34 -0.12 6.02 1.62
N TYR A 35 -0.28 5.64 2.89
CA TYR A 35 0.81 5.55 3.84
C TYR A 35 0.50 4.46 4.86
N VAL A 36 1.55 3.75 5.27
CA VAL A 36 1.56 2.82 6.41
C VAL A 36 2.86 3.06 7.18
N PRO A 37 2.81 3.14 8.51
CA PRO A 37 4.00 3.28 9.35
C PRO A 37 4.94 2.10 9.16
N LEU A 38 6.24 2.37 9.31
CA LEU A 38 7.26 1.34 9.30
C LEU A 38 7.07 0.41 10.51
N GLN A 39 7.54 -0.83 10.40
CA GLN A 39 7.40 -1.78 11.50
C GLN A 39 8.16 -1.31 12.74
N GLU A 40 9.35 -0.71 12.58
CA GLU A 40 10.14 -0.13 13.66
C GLU A 40 9.42 1.00 14.43
N ASP A 41 8.59 1.79 13.76
CA ASP A 41 7.78 2.83 14.40
C ASP A 41 6.63 2.20 15.20
N LEU A 42 6.01 1.16 14.64
CA LEU A 42 4.97 0.43 15.37
C LEU A 42 5.54 -0.27 16.58
N ASP A 43 6.74 -0.86 16.48
CA ASP A 43 7.36 -1.64 17.55
C ASP A 43 7.76 -0.78 18.76
N GLN A 44 7.94 0.54 18.55
CA GLN A 44 8.09 1.52 19.63
C GLN A 44 6.80 1.73 20.42
N LEU A 45 5.63 1.41 19.84
CA LEU A 45 4.35 1.53 20.53
C LEU A 45 4.20 0.44 21.60
N THR A 46 3.92 0.89 22.82
CA THR A 46 3.65 0.07 24.00
C THR A 46 2.14 -0.04 24.23
N ILE A 47 1.62 -1.26 23.99
CA ILE A 47 0.22 -1.60 24.26
C ILE A 47 -0.10 -1.40 25.75
N GLY A 48 -1.21 -0.74 26.03
CA GLY A 48 -1.67 -0.43 27.39
C GLY A 48 -1.08 0.84 28.00
N GLN A 49 -0.15 1.53 27.32
CA GLN A 49 0.40 2.82 27.74
C GLN A 49 0.17 3.92 26.71
N ASP A 50 0.46 3.65 25.44
CA ASP A 50 0.37 4.68 24.41
C ASP A 50 -1.05 5.14 24.15
N THR A 51 -1.20 6.42 23.79
CA THR A 51 -2.49 7.04 23.51
C THR A 51 -2.59 7.42 22.03
N ARG A 52 -3.76 7.88 21.62
CA ARG A 52 -3.99 8.40 20.25
C ARG A 52 -3.01 9.51 19.87
N ASP A 53 -2.67 10.37 20.82
CA ASP A 53 -1.76 11.49 20.59
C ASP A 53 -0.32 11.00 20.41
N THR A 54 0.13 10.04 21.23
CA THR A 54 1.48 9.47 21.09
C THR A 54 1.60 8.67 19.79
N VAL A 55 0.57 7.92 19.42
CA VAL A 55 0.50 7.23 18.12
C VAL A 55 0.54 8.23 16.97
N THR A 56 -0.20 9.33 17.03
CA THR A 56 -0.19 10.35 15.96
C THR A 56 1.17 11.05 15.88
N ALA A 57 1.84 11.26 17.00
CA ALA A 57 3.18 11.84 17.04
C ALA A 57 4.24 10.91 16.43
N MET A 58 4.15 9.60 16.67
CA MET A 58 5.10 8.60 16.15
C MET A 58 4.80 8.16 14.72
N ALA A 59 3.55 7.77 14.46
CA ALA A 59 3.10 7.16 13.21
C ALA A 59 2.41 8.15 12.25
N GLY A 60 2.26 9.42 12.63
CA GLY A 60 1.58 10.44 11.82
C GLY A 60 0.04 10.31 11.82
N ALA A 61 -0.61 11.22 11.09
CA ALA A 61 -2.06 11.26 11.00
C ALA A 61 -2.61 10.02 10.25
N PRO A 62 -3.68 9.38 10.77
CA PRO A 62 -4.27 8.21 10.14
C PRO A 62 -4.99 8.57 8.83
N ALA A 63 -5.03 7.61 7.91
CA ALA A 63 -5.74 7.77 6.64
C ALA A 63 -7.27 7.73 6.82
N ALA A 64 -7.73 6.99 7.84
CA ALA A 64 -9.11 7.01 8.29
C ALA A 64 -9.16 6.87 9.81
N SER A 65 -9.70 7.88 10.47
CA SER A 65 -10.17 7.82 11.85
C SER A 65 -11.70 7.93 11.85
N GLY A 66 -12.39 7.07 12.59
CA GLY A 66 -13.82 7.27 12.90
C GLY A 66 -14.87 6.85 11.85
N LEU A 67 -14.53 6.05 10.82
CA LEU A 67 -15.52 5.60 9.81
C LEU A 67 -16.49 4.51 10.28
N LEU A 68 -16.17 3.80 11.37
CA LEU A 68 -17.01 2.71 11.90
C LEU A 68 -17.26 2.88 13.41
N ASP A 69 -16.22 3.33 14.11
CA ASP A 69 -16.28 3.83 15.47
C ASP A 69 -15.00 4.64 15.68
N SER A 70 -15.01 5.64 16.56
CA SER A 70 -13.79 6.42 16.83
C SER A 70 -12.68 5.57 17.48
N SER A 71 -12.94 4.30 17.80
CA SER A 71 -12.07 3.37 18.53
C SER A 71 -10.78 2.92 17.83
N SER A 72 -10.61 3.17 16.52
CA SER A 72 -9.44 2.66 15.78
C SER A 72 -8.86 3.67 14.78
N PHE A 73 -7.54 3.61 14.61
CA PHE A 73 -6.80 4.26 13.53
C PHE A 73 -6.46 3.26 12.44
N TYR A 74 -6.68 3.67 11.19
CA TYR A 74 -6.37 2.86 10.01
C TYR A 74 -5.38 3.60 9.10
N TYR A 75 -4.28 2.92 8.79
CA TYR A 75 -3.30 3.34 7.79
C TYR A 75 -3.38 2.38 6.61
N VAL A 76 -3.37 2.92 5.39
CA VAL A 76 -3.57 2.12 4.18
C VAL A 76 -2.57 2.56 3.12
N ARG A 77 -1.85 1.58 2.57
CA ARG A 77 -0.94 1.77 1.43
C ARG A 77 -1.30 0.78 0.33
N SER A 78 -1.27 1.23 -0.92
CA SER A 78 -1.39 0.35 -2.08
C SER A 78 -0.30 0.62 -3.10
N ARG A 79 0.17 -0.44 -3.75
CA ARG A 79 1.17 -0.41 -4.81
C ARG A 79 0.59 -1.02 -6.07
N ARG A 80 0.63 -0.25 -7.14
CA ARG A 80 0.18 -0.67 -8.47
C ARG A 80 1.37 -0.76 -9.40
N ARG A 81 1.38 -1.81 -10.22
CA ARG A 81 2.35 -2.03 -11.29
C ARG A 81 1.65 -1.82 -12.63
N ALA A 82 2.18 -0.91 -13.44
CA ALA A 82 1.79 -0.70 -14.83
C ALA A 82 2.90 -1.22 -15.75
N LEU A 83 2.52 -1.81 -16.89
CA LEU A 83 3.48 -2.32 -17.88
C LEU A 83 3.02 -1.90 -19.27
N GLY A 84 3.72 -0.92 -19.86
CA GLY A 84 3.37 -0.34 -21.15
C GLY A 84 1.91 0.14 -21.20
N PHE A 85 1.16 -0.35 -22.18
CA PHE A 85 -0.25 0.00 -22.40
C PHE A 85 -1.25 -0.85 -21.58
N LEU A 86 -0.79 -1.82 -20.79
CA LEU A 86 -1.67 -2.67 -20.00
C LEU A 86 -2.28 -1.90 -18.82
N ALA A 87 -3.50 -2.26 -18.46
CA ALA A 87 -4.16 -1.71 -17.27
C ALA A 87 -3.28 -1.94 -16.02
N PRO A 88 -3.04 -0.90 -15.20
CA PRO A 88 -2.30 -1.05 -13.95
C PRO A 88 -2.96 -2.09 -13.05
N LYS A 89 -2.16 -3.04 -12.55
CA LYS A 89 -2.63 -4.06 -11.61
C LYS A 89 -2.12 -3.72 -10.23
N GLU A 90 -2.98 -3.87 -9.23
CA GLU A 90 -2.54 -3.79 -7.85
C GLU A 90 -1.77 -5.06 -7.48
N ILE A 91 -0.56 -4.89 -6.98
CA ILE A 91 0.33 -6.00 -6.63
C ILE A 91 0.44 -6.20 -5.13
N GLU A 92 0.13 -5.15 -4.36
CA GLU A 92 0.26 -5.14 -2.90
C GLU A 92 -0.71 -4.08 -2.35
N ARG A 93 -1.47 -4.44 -1.32
CA ARG A 93 -2.16 -3.50 -0.44
C ARG A 93 -1.94 -3.94 0.98
N GLU A 94 -1.67 -2.96 1.82
CA GLU A 94 -1.35 -3.15 3.22
C GLU A 94 -2.23 -2.23 4.06
N VAL A 95 -2.74 -2.75 5.18
CA VAL A 95 -3.53 -2.02 6.15
C VAL A 95 -2.95 -2.25 7.53
N VAL A 96 -2.63 -1.18 8.26
CA VAL A 96 -2.32 -1.23 9.68
C VAL A 96 -3.53 -0.71 10.45
N ALA A 97 -3.99 -1.49 11.43
CA ALA A 97 -5.05 -1.12 12.33
C ALA A 97 -4.48 -1.00 13.75
N ILE A 98 -4.68 0.17 14.36
CA ILE A 98 -4.34 0.41 15.77
C ILE A 98 -5.66 0.66 16.50
N ARG A 99 -5.98 -0.23 17.44
CA ARG A 99 -7.21 -0.15 18.24
C ARG A 99 -6.92 0.48 19.58
N PHE A 100 -7.84 1.30 20.04
CA PHE A 100 -7.80 1.96 21.33
C PHE A 100 -8.91 1.45 22.24
N SER A 101 -8.66 1.50 23.55
CA SER A 101 -9.66 1.35 24.59
C SER A 101 -10.61 2.55 24.60
N ASP A 102 -11.68 2.45 25.39
CA ASP A 102 -12.59 3.58 25.64
C ASP A 102 -11.87 4.78 26.28
N ASN A 103 -10.78 4.52 27.01
CA ASN A 103 -9.91 5.55 27.59
C ASN A 103 -8.89 6.12 26.60
N GLY A 104 -8.91 5.70 25.32
CA GLY A 104 -8.02 6.20 24.28
C GLY A 104 -6.60 5.63 24.29
N VAL A 105 -6.39 4.50 24.98
CA VAL A 105 -5.08 3.83 25.10
C VAL A 105 -4.99 2.67 24.12
N VAL A 106 -3.83 2.45 23.49
CA VAL A 106 -3.59 1.37 22.52
C VAL A 106 -3.85 0.02 23.18
N GLU A 107 -4.76 -0.76 22.61
CA GLU A 107 -5.02 -2.14 23.05
C GLU A 107 -4.51 -3.19 22.07
N ASN A 108 -4.33 -2.81 20.81
CA ASN A 108 -4.04 -3.75 19.74
C ASN A 108 -3.39 -3.05 18.54
N VAL A 109 -2.39 -3.69 17.93
CA VAL A 109 -1.78 -3.29 16.66
C VAL A 109 -1.74 -4.51 15.74
N GLU A 110 -2.39 -4.42 14.58
CA GLU A 110 -2.40 -5.48 13.57
C GLU A 110 -2.03 -4.92 12.20
N ARG A 111 -1.19 -5.66 11.46
CA ARG A 111 -0.86 -5.37 10.08
C ARG A 111 -1.46 -6.45 9.19
N PHE A 112 -2.11 -6.03 8.12
CA PHE A 112 -2.76 -6.91 7.15
C PHE A 112 -2.25 -6.65 5.75
N GLY A 113 -2.06 -7.71 4.97
CA GLY A 113 -1.70 -7.66 3.57
C GLY A 113 -2.78 -8.29 2.68
N LEU A 114 -2.77 -7.92 1.41
CA LEU A 114 -3.52 -8.61 0.36
C LEU A 114 -2.60 -9.58 -0.38
N GLU A 115 -2.66 -10.87 -0.03
CA GLU A 115 -1.94 -11.92 -0.75
C GLU A 115 -2.89 -12.69 -1.66
N ARG A 116 -2.71 -12.56 -2.99
CA ARG A 116 -3.55 -13.23 -3.99
C ARG A 116 -5.06 -13.00 -3.78
N GLY A 117 -5.45 -11.81 -3.33
CA GLY A 117 -6.85 -11.46 -3.06
C GLY A 117 -7.39 -11.93 -1.70
N ASN A 118 -6.57 -12.61 -0.89
CA ASN A 118 -6.92 -13.00 0.47
C ASN A 118 -6.31 -12.04 1.49
N VAL A 119 -7.08 -11.71 2.52
CA VAL A 119 -6.59 -10.93 3.65
C VAL A 119 -5.79 -11.83 4.56
N ILE A 120 -4.52 -11.51 4.73
CA ILE A 120 -3.64 -12.21 5.67
C ILE A 120 -3.12 -11.23 6.72
N ALA A 121 -2.98 -11.67 7.97
CA ALA A 121 -2.30 -10.89 8.99
C ALA A 121 -0.79 -11.06 8.81
N LEU A 122 -0.09 -9.96 8.54
CA LEU A 122 1.37 -9.92 8.36
C LEU A 122 2.08 -9.86 9.71
N ASP A 123 1.52 -9.12 10.67
CA ASP A 123 2.03 -9.02 12.04
C ASP A 123 0.89 -8.74 13.01
N ARG A 124 1.03 -9.19 14.26
CA ARG A 124 -0.04 -9.15 15.26
C ARG A 124 0.52 -9.01 16.68
N ARG A 125 0.21 -7.88 17.33
CA ARG A 125 0.37 -7.69 18.79
C ARG A 125 -0.99 -7.38 19.42
N VAL A 126 -1.62 -8.40 19.99
CA VAL A 126 -3.03 -8.39 20.42
C VAL A 126 -3.20 -8.61 21.92
N THR A 127 -4.16 -7.89 22.52
CA THR A 127 -4.72 -8.22 23.83
C THR A 127 -6.06 -8.99 23.72
N SER A 128 -6.82 -8.79 22.63
CA SER A 128 -8.07 -9.53 22.33
C SER A 128 -8.40 -9.52 20.83
N SER A 129 -9.23 -10.46 20.37
CA SER A 129 -9.62 -10.58 18.96
C SER A 129 -10.97 -9.94 18.65
N SER A 130 -10.99 -8.91 17.80
CA SER A 130 -12.23 -8.23 17.37
C SER A 130 -12.73 -8.76 16.02
N VAL A 131 -13.96 -9.27 15.98
CA VAL A 131 -14.61 -9.79 14.76
C VAL A 131 -15.12 -8.68 13.85
N LYS A 132 -15.54 -7.53 14.42
CA LYS A 132 -16.06 -6.37 13.67
C LYS A 132 -15.02 -5.73 12.75
N ASP A 133 -13.79 -5.59 13.23
CA ASP A 133 -12.70 -4.99 12.45
C ASP A 133 -12.35 -5.83 11.22
N LYS A 134 -12.45 -7.16 11.30
CA LYS A 134 -12.10 -8.05 10.17
C LYS A 134 -12.99 -7.84 8.93
N ALA A 135 -14.25 -7.46 9.09
CA ALA A 135 -15.14 -7.19 7.96
C ALA A 135 -14.76 -5.85 7.28
N PHE A 136 -14.49 -4.82 8.10
CA PHE A 136 -14.05 -3.52 7.61
C PHE A 136 -12.67 -3.56 6.97
N ILE A 137 -11.71 -4.27 7.58
CA ILE A 137 -10.38 -4.53 7.00
C ILE A 137 -10.49 -5.26 5.67
N ARG A 138 -11.38 -6.25 5.56
CA ARG A 138 -11.67 -6.91 4.27
C ARG A 138 -12.21 -5.93 3.23
N GLN A 139 -13.05 -4.98 3.63
CA GLN A 139 -13.52 -3.94 2.72
C GLN A 139 -12.42 -2.96 2.31
N LEU A 140 -11.53 -2.55 3.22
CA LEU A 140 -10.37 -1.71 2.90
C LEU A 140 -9.38 -2.41 1.95
N LEU A 141 -9.18 -3.72 2.14
CA LEU A 141 -8.28 -4.51 1.31
C LEU A 141 -8.89 -4.89 -0.04
N GLY A 142 -10.18 -5.24 -0.07
CA GLY A 142 -10.87 -5.77 -1.26
C GLY A 142 -11.55 -4.74 -2.14
N ASN A 143 -11.91 -3.56 -1.64
CA ASN A 143 -12.71 -2.60 -2.40
C ASN A 143 -11.82 -1.62 -3.18
N ILE A 144 -11.39 -2.05 -4.36
CA ILE A 144 -10.56 -1.27 -5.28
C ILE A 144 -11.36 -0.06 -5.81
N GLY A 145 -11.19 1.11 -5.17
CA GLY A 145 -11.65 2.39 -5.72
C GLY A 145 -13.16 2.69 -5.59
N ARG A 146 -13.92 1.91 -4.83
CA ARG A 146 -15.38 2.06 -4.71
C ARG A 146 -15.85 2.05 -3.25
N PHE A 147 -15.13 2.75 -2.36
CA PHE A 147 -15.54 2.90 -0.97
C PHE A 147 -16.89 3.61 -0.89
N ASN A 148 -17.94 2.89 -0.48
CA ASN A 148 -19.24 3.47 -0.17
C ASN A 148 -19.50 3.36 1.34
N PRO A 149 -19.36 4.46 2.11
CA PRO A 149 -19.61 4.44 3.56
C PRO A 149 -21.08 4.11 3.90
N ALA A 150 -22.02 4.28 2.96
CA ALA A 150 -23.44 3.95 3.17
C ALA A 150 -23.73 2.44 3.23
N GLY A 151 -22.78 1.57 2.87
CA GLY A 151 -22.93 0.11 2.96
C GLY A 151 -22.59 -0.49 4.33
N LEU A 152 -22.15 0.33 5.29
CA LEU A 152 -21.62 -0.12 6.59
C LEU A 152 -22.67 -0.13 7.72
N GLY A 153 -23.89 0.35 7.47
CA GLY A 153 -24.97 0.49 8.45
C GLY A 153 -26.07 -0.56 8.34
N GLY A 154 -25.77 -1.76 7.83
CA GLY A 154 -26.71 -2.89 7.78
C GLY A 154 -26.86 -3.59 9.12
#